data_AF-A0A961ERJ1-F1
#
_entry.id   AF-A0A961ERJ1-F1
#
_cell.length_a   1.000
_cell.length_b   1.000
_cell.length_c   1.000
_cell.angle_alpha   90.00
_cell.angle_beta   90.00
_cell.angle_gamma   90.00
#
_symmetry.space_group_name_H-M   'P 1'
#
loop_
_entity.id
_entity.type
_entity.pdbx_description
1 polymer ?
#
loop_
_entity_poly.entity_id
_entity_poly.type
_entity_poly.pdbx_seq_one_letter_code
_entity_poly.pdbx_strand_id
1 'polypeptide(L)'
;KEDNVCICFFGEGAANIGAFHEGLNLASLWNLPVIFICENNHYSMGTPEYRSLSVADVSIRAVAYDMARDHFSGGDVLEVERKVKEYVDAARSGEGPALLEISTYRFRGHSMSDPAKYRTKDEVETYKKMDPLRRAYDTLTESGIPEKDLARIESDVNSRIEQAMEFAESSEAPAHSELYNDIYAP
;
A
#
# COMPACT_ATOMS: atom_id res chain seq x y z
N LYS A 1 6.35 17.29 21.33
CA LYS A 1 6.67 16.35 20.24
C LYS A 1 5.69 15.21 20.38
N GLU A 2 4.83 14.97 19.39
CA GLU A 2 3.89 13.84 19.43
C GLU A 2 4.63 12.54 19.10
N ASP A 3 4.17 11.41 19.62
CA ASP A 3 4.74 10.07 19.37
C ASP A 3 4.30 9.47 18.02
N ASN A 4 3.77 10.32 17.14
CA ASN A 4 3.14 9.90 15.90
C ASN A 4 4.18 9.71 14.79
N VAL A 5 4.01 8.64 14.01
CA VAL A 5 4.79 8.35 12.80
C VAL A 5 3.82 8.43 11.61
N CYS A 6 4.21 9.16 10.57
CA CYS A 6 3.44 9.21 9.33
C CYS A 6 3.83 8.04 8.42
N ILE A 7 2.85 7.36 7.83
CA ILE A 7 3.09 6.36 6.79
C ILE A 7 2.51 6.88 5.47
N CYS A 8 3.36 6.98 4.45
CA CYS A 8 3.01 7.51 3.14
C CYS A 8 3.10 6.40 2.08
N PHE A 9 1.95 5.97 1.57
CA PHE A 9 1.85 4.93 0.55
C PHE A 9 1.80 5.51 -0.86
N PHE A 10 2.45 4.84 -1.81
CA PHE A 10 2.43 5.18 -3.23
C PHE A 10 2.86 3.98 -4.08
N GLY A 11 2.56 4.01 -5.39
CA GLY A 11 3.03 2.99 -6.34
C GLY A 11 4.35 3.37 -7.02
N GLU A 12 4.99 2.41 -7.69
CA GLU A 12 6.29 2.61 -8.36
C GLU A 12 6.26 3.68 -9.46
N GLY A 13 5.10 3.88 -10.10
CA GLY A 13 4.88 4.98 -11.04
C GLY A 13 5.04 6.37 -10.42
N ALA A 14 4.57 6.55 -9.18
CA ALA A 14 4.66 7.82 -8.46
C ALA A 14 6.09 8.15 -8.04
N ALA A 15 6.97 7.15 -7.90
CA ALA A 15 8.37 7.37 -7.55
C ALA A 15 9.13 8.23 -8.60
N ASN A 16 8.57 8.42 -9.80
CA ASN A 16 9.20 9.20 -10.88
C ASN A 16 8.78 10.68 -10.93
N ILE A 17 7.93 11.15 -10.00
CA ILE A 17 7.48 12.55 -9.98
C ILE A 17 8.43 13.42 -9.14
N GLY A 18 8.53 14.71 -9.45
CA GLY A 18 9.40 15.64 -8.70
C GLY A 18 9.06 15.72 -7.20
N ALA A 19 7.76 15.76 -6.87
CA ALA A 19 7.27 15.83 -5.50
C ALA A 19 7.71 14.63 -4.63
N PHE A 20 7.92 13.45 -5.22
CA PHE A 20 8.49 12.31 -4.51
C PHE A 20 9.91 12.63 -4.01
N HIS A 21 10.77 13.10 -4.92
CA HIS A 21 12.16 13.45 -4.59
C HIS A 21 12.26 14.62 -3.61
N GLU A 22 11.44 15.65 -3.79
CA GLU A 22 11.38 16.81 -2.89
C GLU A 22 10.92 16.40 -1.48
N GLY A 23 9.88 15.57 -1.39
CA GLY A 23 9.35 15.07 -0.13
C GLY A 23 10.35 14.24 0.66
N LEU A 24 11.05 13.30 -0.01
CA LEU A 24 12.08 12.49 0.64
C LEU A 24 13.24 13.36 1.17
N ASN A 25 13.70 14.31 0.37
CA ASN A 25 14.77 15.21 0.76
C ASN A 25 14.41 16.06 1.98
N LEU A 26 13.20 16.64 2.01
CA LEU A 26 12.74 17.43 3.16
C LEU A 26 12.54 16.59 4.41
N ALA A 27 11.99 15.37 4.27
CA ALA A 27 11.82 14.45 5.39
C ALA A 27 13.17 14.11 6.04
N SER A 28 14.20 13.86 5.23
CA SER A 28 15.55 13.58 5.73
C SER A 28 16.19 14.82 6.35
N LEU A 29 16.16 15.96 5.64
CA LEU A 29 16.75 17.23 6.11
C LEU A 29 16.23 17.66 7.49
N TRP A 30 14.95 17.41 7.76
CA TRP A 30 14.31 17.79 9.02
C TRP A 30 14.21 16.64 10.03
N ASN A 31 14.77 15.47 9.71
CA ASN A 31 14.72 14.27 10.52
C ASN A 31 13.28 13.92 10.98
N LEU A 32 12.34 13.89 10.02
CA LEU A 32 10.93 13.67 10.29
C LEU A 32 10.60 12.18 10.49
N PRO A 33 9.65 11.84 11.38
CA PRO A 33 9.21 10.47 11.60
C PRO A 33 8.22 10.03 10.48
N VAL A 34 8.73 9.76 9.28
CA VAL A 34 7.93 9.37 8.11
C VAL A 34 8.46 8.09 7.48
N ILE A 35 7.58 7.11 7.28
CA ILE A 35 7.86 5.90 6.51
C ILE A 35 7.19 6.00 5.16
N PHE A 36 7.99 6.07 4.10
CA PHE A 36 7.54 6.05 2.71
C PHE A 36 7.49 4.60 2.24
N ILE A 37 6.31 4.13 1.83
CA ILE A 37 6.11 2.75 1.38
C ILE A 37 5.71 2.75 -0.10
N CYS A 38 6.60 2.24 -0.94
CA CYS A 38 6.32 1.96 -2.34
C CYS A 38 5.68 0.56 -2.48
N GLU A 39 4.39 0.52 -2.78
CA GLU A 39 3.67 -0.70 -3.14
C GLU A 39 3.93 -1.01 -4.61
N ASN A 40 5.06 -1.65 -4.90
CA ASN A 40 5.46 -1.96 -6.26
C ASN A 40 4.68 -3.16 -6.79
N ASN A 41 3.72 -2.90 -7.70
CA ASN A 41 2.95 -3.94 -8.38
C ASN A 41 3.42 -4.21 -9.81
N HIS A 42 4.59 -3.68 -10.18
CA HIS A 42 5.27 -3.74 -11.47
C HIS A 42 4.63 -2.92 -12.61
N TYR A 43 3.48 -2.26 -12.39
CA TYR A 43 2.71 -1.58 -13.43
C TYR A 43 2.04 -0.26 -12.99
N SER A 44 2.50 0.83 -13.60
CA SER A 44 1.87 2.14 -13.49
C SER A 44 0.78 2.28 -14.55
N MET A 45 -0.47 2.03 -14.15
CA MET A 45 -1.59 1.77 -15.07
C MET A 45 -1.24 0.60 -16.01
N GLY A 46 -0.79 0.89 -17.23
CA GLY A 46 -0.36 -0.08 -18.23
C GLY A 46 1.12 0.01 -18.62
N THR A 47 1.88 0.89 -17.98
CA THR A 47 3.32 1.04 -18.21
C THR A 47 4.08 0.12 -17.25
N PRO A 48 4.78 -0.91 -17.76
CA PRO A 48 5.59 -1.77 -16.90
C PRO A 48 6.80 -0.99 -16.36
N GLU A 49 7.22 -1.34 -15.14
CA GLU A 49 8.27 -0.63 -14.39
C GLU A 49 9.60 -0.48 -15.16
N TYR A 50 10.01 -1.49 -15.94
CA TYR A 50 11.26 -1.42 -16.73
C TYR A 50 11.24 -0.37 -17.85
N ARG A 51 10.08 0.23 -18.14
CA ARG A 51 9.93 1.34 -19.09
C ARG A 51 9.88 2.71 -18.42
N SER A 52 9.73 2.77 -17.10
CA SER A 52 9.57 4.02 -16.35
C SER A 52 10.61 4.20 -15.24
N LEU A 53 11.24 3.13 -14.77
CA LEU A 53 12.28 3.14 -13.76
C LEU A 53 13.66 2.92 -14.38
N SER A 54 14.60 3.82 -14.08
CA SER A 54 16.02 3.64 -14.44
C SER A 54 16.74 2.64 -13.54
N VAL A 55 16.19 2.38 -12.35
CA VAL A 55 16.66 1.41 -11.35
C VAL A 55 15.47 0.56 -10.94
N ALA A 56 15.61 -0.77 -10.97
CA ALA A 56 14.49 -1.67 -10.70
C ALA A 56 14.00 -1.59 -9.24
N ASP A 57 14.95 -1.44 -8.31
CA ASP A 57 14.70 -1.24 -6.89
C ASP A 57 14.53 0.27 -6.61
N VAL A 58 13.29 0.71 -6.37
CA VAL A 58 12.90 2.07 -6.00
C VAL A 58 13.54 2.47 -4.67
N SER A 59 13.66 1.55 -3.71
CA SER A 59 14.20 1.86 -2.39
C SER A 59 15.66 2.36 -2.45
N ILE A 60 16.42 2.06 -3.52
CA ILE A 60 17.80 2.56 -3.69
C ILE A 60 17.87 4.08 -3.77
N ARG A 61 16.77 4.74 -4.14
CA ARG A 61 16.69 6.21 -4.20
C ARG A 61 16.84 6.85 -2.82
N ALA A 62 16.55 6.11 -1.74
CA ALA A 62 16.77 6.56 -0.36
C ALA A 62 18.23 6.98 -0.10
N VAL A 63 19.18 6.30 -0.75
CA VAL A 63 20.62 6.56 -0.59
C VAL A 63 20.98 7.99 -0.99
N ALA A 64 20.29 8.58 -1.98
CA ALA A 64 20.53 9.96 -2.40
C ALA A 64 20.14 11.00 -1.32
N TYR A 65 19.38 10.59 -0.31
CA TYR A 65 18.81 11.45 0.74
C TYR A 65 19.31 11.09 2.14
N ASP A 66 20.34 10.23 2.28
CA ASP A 66 20.80 9.74 3.58
C ASP A 66 19.66 9.09 4.41
N MET A 67 18.80 8.35 3.73
CA MET A 67 17.58 7.77 4.29
C MET A 67 17.69 6.24 4.38
N ALA A 68 17.17 5.66 5.46
CA ALA A 68 17.10 4.21 5.61
C ALA A 68 16.22 3.57 4.51
N ARG A 69 16.52 2.33 4.13
CA ARG A 69 15.75 1.59 3.11
C ARG A 69 15.61 0.10 3.42
N ASP A 70 14.55 -0.48 2.87
CA ASP A 70 14.39 -1.93 2.71
C ASP A 70 13.70 -2.25 1.39
N HIS A 71 13.91 -3.46 0.88
CA HIS A 71 13.21 -4.01 -0.28
C HIS A 71 12.86 -5.47 -0.03
N PHE A 72 11.56 -5.78 0.01
CA PHE A 72 11.09 -7.14 0.31
C PHE A 72 9.74 -7.47 -0.32
N SER A 73 9.36 -8.75 -0.29
CA SER A 73 8.07 -9.21 -0.81
C SER A 73 6.93 -8.95 0.18
N GLY A 74 5.80 -8.46 -0.33
CA GLY A 74 4.53 -8.32 0.40
C GLY A 74 3.70 -9.60 0.47
N GLY A 75 4.25 -10.73 0.04
CA GLY A 75 3.54 -12.02 0.00
C GLY A 75 3.30 -12.68 1.36
N ASP A 76 3.76 -12.08 2.46
CA ASP A 76 3.55 -12.55 3.85
C ASP A 76 3.19 -11.37 4.76
N VAL A 77 1.97 -11.39 5.31
CA VAL A 77 1.48 -10.32 6.18
C VAL A 77 2.29 -10.19 7.48
N LEU A 78 2.81 -11.29 8.03
CA LEU A 78 3.61 -11.27 9.27
C LEU A 78 5.02 -10.74 9.01
N GLU A 79 5.60 -11.06 7.84
CA GLU A 79 6.89 -10.49 7.46
C GLU A 79 6.78 -8.99 7.21
N VAL A 80 5.72 -8.55 6.52
CA VAL A 80 5.43 -7.12 6.29
C VAL A 80 5.25 -6.39 7.62
N GLU A 81 4.43 -6.92 8.53
CA GLU A 81 4.23 -6.32 9.85
C GLU A 81 5.55 -6.18 10.60
N ARG A 82 6.34 -7.26 10.71
CA ARG A 82 7.62 -7.25 11.43
C ARG A 82 8.57 -6.20 10.85
N LYS A 83 8.78 -6.20 9.53
CA LYS A 83 9.72 -5.28 8.88
C LYS A 83 9.27 -3.83 8.99
N VAL A 84 8.01 -3.53 8.66
CA VAL A 84 7.50 -2.16 8.75
C VAL A 84 7.56 -1.66 10.19
N LYS A 85 7.28 -2.53 11.18
CA LYS A 85 7.38 -2.19 12.59
C LYS A 85 8.79 -1.78 13.01
N GLU A 86 9.84 -2.45 12.52
CA GLU A 86 11.23 -2.08 12.80
C GLU A 86 11.52 -0.63 12.39
N TYR A 87 11.09 -0.22 11.19
CA TYR A 87 11.28 1.15 10.71
C TYR A 87 10.38 2.16 11.42
N VAL A 88 9.14 1.80 11.76
CA VAL A 88 8.24 2.67 12.55
C VAL A 88 8.84 2.94 13.93
N ASP A 89 9.36 1.91 14.59
CA ASP A 89 9.97 2.04 15.93
C ASP A 89 11.24 2.91 15.86
N ALA A 90 12.06 2.77 14.81
CA ALA A 90 13.24 3.61 14.57
C ALA A 90 12.89 5.08 14.25
N ALA A 91 11.90 5.32 13.38
CA ALA A 91 11.45 6.68 13.09
C ALA A 91 10.91 7.38 14.36
N ARG A 92 10.22 6.61 15.21
CA ARG A 92 9.71 7.08 16.50
C ARG A 92 10.82 7.38 17.51
N SER A 93 11.90 6.60 17.53
CA SER A 93 13.07 6.85 18.38
C SER A 93 13.92 8.04 17.90
N GLY A 94 13.67 8.55 16.69
CA GLY A 94 14.32 9.73 16.13
C GLY A 94 15.47 9.41 15.18
N GLU A 95 15.55 8.19 14.68
CA GLU A 95 16.52 7.76 13.65
C GLU A 95 16.17 8.28 12.24
N GLY A 96 15.01 8.94 12.10
CA GLY A 96 14.62 9.63 10.89
C GLY A 96 13.72 8.83 9.97
N PRO A 97 13.53 9.31 8.73
CA PRO A 97 12.63 8.67 7.78
C PRO A 97 13.22 7.41 7.15
N ALA A 98 12.36 6.60 6.54
CA ALA A 98 12.75 5.44 5.75
C ALA A 98 11.94 5.32 4.46
N LEU A 99 12.54 4.73 3.43
CA LEU A 99 11.89 4.36 2.16
C LEU A 99 11.90 2.84 2.00
N LEU A 100 10.73 2.23 2.07
CA LEU A 100 10.54 0.79 1.92
C LEU A 100 9.89 0.50 0.57
N GLU A 101 10.43 -0.45 -0.17
CA GLU A 101 9.73 -1.04 -1.31
C GLU A 101 9.18 -2.40 -0.94
N ILE A 102 7.86 -2.57 -1.12
CA ILE A 102 7.16 -3.83 -0.89
C ILE A 102 6.65 -4.33 -2.24
N SER A 103 7.30 -5.38 -2.76
CA SER A 103 6.89 -6.00 -4.03
C SER A 103 5.61 -6.80 -3.84
N THR A 104 4.60 -6.49 -4.65
CA THR A 104 3.25 -7.06 -4.63
C THR A 104 2.73 -7.23 -6.05
N TYR A 105 1.45 -7.59 -6.22
CA TYR A 105 0.86 -7.70 -7.55
C TYR A 105 -0.63 -7.34 -7.59
N ARG A 106 -1.02 -6.55 -8.61
CA ARG A 106 -2.43 -6.17 -8.82
C ARG A 106 -3.14 -7.20 -9.70
N PHE A 107 -3.98 -8.05 -9.12
CA PHE A 107 -4.68 -9.10 -9.87
C PHE A 107 -5.74 -8.60 -10.87
N ARG A 108 -6.31 -7.41 -10.63
CA ARG A 108 -7.32 -6.78 -11.51
C ARG A 108 -6.70 -5.71 -12.41
N GLY A 109 -7.50 -5.15 -13.30
CA GLY A 109 -7.15 -3.93 -14.04
C GLY A 109 -6.81 -2.77 -13.11
N HIS A 110 -6.19 -1.73 -13.66
CA HIS A 110 -5.85 -0.50 -12.93
C HIS A 110 -7.07 0.16 -12.29
N SER A 111 -8.21 0.10 -12.97
CA SER A 111 -9.51 0.56 -12.49
C SER A 111 -10.60 -0.35 -13.02
N MET A 112 -11.85 -0.11 -12.60
CA MET A 112 -13.02 -0.88 -13.07
C MET A 112 -13.20 -0.85 -14.60
N SER A 113 -12.68 0.18 -15.27
CA SER A 113 -12.76 0.34 -16.73
C SER A 113 -11.52 -0.19 -17.48
N ASP A 114 -10.46 -0.62 -16.78
CA ASP A 114 -9.22 -1.06 -17.40
C ASP A 114 -9.26 -2.58 -17.72
N PRO A 115 -9.21 -2.98 -19.02
CA PRO A 115 -9.23 -4.38 -19.42
C PRO A 115 -7.88 -5.11 -19.21
N ALA A 116 -6.84 -4.44 -18.72
CA ALA A 116 -5.52 -5.04 -18.39
C ALA A 116 -4.77 -5.71 -19.57
N LYS A 117 -4.92 -5.19 -20.79
CA LYS A 117 -4.35 -5.79 -22.03
C LYS A 117 -2.81 -5.77 -22.15
N TYR A 118 -2.12 -5.16 -21.20
CA TYR A 118 -0.65 -4.99 -21.17
C TYR A 118 0.08 -6.09 -20.38
N ARG A 119 -0.65 -7.10 -19.89
CA ARG A 119 -0.13 -8.26 -19.14
C ARG A 119 -0.68 -9.56 -19.70
N THR A 120 0.08 -10.63 -19.55
CA THR A 120 -0.39 -11.96 -20.00
C THR A 120 -1.26 -12.59 -18.90
N LYS A 121 -2.16 -13.50 -19.30
CA LYS A 121 -2.93 -14.29 -18.32
C LYS A 121 -1.99 -15.16 -17.47
N ASP A 122 -0.97 -15.75 -18.08
CA ASP A 122 -0.03 -16.64 -17.41
C ASP A 122 0.78 -15.93 -16.33
N GLU A 123 1.17 -14.68 -16.58
CA GLU A 123 1.82 -13.82 -15.57
C GLU A 123 0.90 -13.63 -14.35
N VAL A 124 -0.35 -13.21 -14.58
CA VAL A 124 -1.33 -12.98 -13.50
C VAL A 124 -1.59 -14.26 -12.71
N GLU A 125 -1.79 -15.40 -13.39
CA GLU A 125 -2.01 -16.69 -12.72
C GLU A 125 -0.77 -17.18 -11.96
N THR A 126 0.44 -16.79 -12.37
CA THR A 126 1.66 -17.06 -11.61
C THR A 126 1.65 -16.27 -10.30
N TYR A 127 1.32 -14.97 -10.33
CA TYR A 127 1.25 -14.15 -9.13
C TYR A 127 0.11 -14.53 -8.18
N LYS A 128 -1.03 -15.00 -8.70
CA LYS A 128 -2.13 -15.51 -7.85
C LYS A 128 -1.73 -16.71 -6.98
N LYS A 129 -0.72 -17.49 -7.38
CA LYS A 129 -0.19 -18.58 -6.54
C LYS A 129 0.56 -18.06 -5.31
N MET A 130 0.96 -16.79 -5.33
CA MET A 130 1.63 -16.08 -4.24
C MET A 130 0.67 -15.14 -3.50
N ASP A 131 -0.64 -15.39 -3.58
CA ASP A 131 -1.65 -14.55 -2.92
C ASP A 131 -1.42 -14.52 -1.39
N PRO A 132 -1.13 -13.34 -0.81
CA PRO A 132 -0.86 -13.22 0.62
C PRO A 132 -2.07 -13.60 1.48
N LEU A 133 -3.30 -13.42 1.00
CA LEU A 133 -4.51 -13.83 1.73
C LEU A 133 -4.60 -15.35 1.81
N ARG A 134 -4.29 -16.03 0.70
CA ARG A 134 -4.25 -17.50 0.68
C ARG A 134 -3.17 -18.03 1.62
N ARG A 135 -1.96 -17.45 1.57
CA ARG A 135 -0.88 -17.81 2.48
C ARG A 135 -1.26 -17.61 3.94
N ALA A 136 -1.91 -16.48 4.27
CA ALA A 136 -2.38 -16.22 5.63
C ALA A 136 -3.44 -17.25 6.08
N TYR A 137 -4.40 -17.58 5.22
CA TYR A 137 -5.40 -18.63 5.48
C TYR A 137 -4.75 -19.98 5.79
N ASP A 138 -3.80 -20.41 4.94
CA ASP A 138 -3.09 -21.68 5.10
C ASP A 138 -2.28 -21.66 6.42
N THR A 139 -1.58 -20.56 6.71
CA THR A 139 -0.80 -20.39 7.95
C THR A 139 -1.67 -20.50 9.21
N LEU A 140 -2.86 -19.89 9.21
CA LEU A 140 -3.79 -19.96 10.34
C LEU A 140 -4.33 -21.38 10.53
N THR A 141 -4.67 -22.05 9.43
CA THR A 141 -5.18 -23.43 9.45
C THR A 141 -4.11 -24.39 9.98
N GLU A 142 -2.86 -24.28 9.50
CA GLU A 142 -1.71 -25.05 9.97
C GLU A 142 -1.37 -24.78 11.44
N SER A 143 -1.64 -23.57 11.92
CA SER A 143 -1.49 -23.19 13.33
C SER A 143 -2.61 -23.73 14.23
N GLY A 144 -3.57 -24.49 13.68
CA GLY A 144 -4.65 -25.14 14.42
C GLY A 144 -5.90 -24.28 14.60
N ILE A 145 -6.02 -23.15 13.88
CA ILE A 145 -7.26 -22.38 13.87
C ILE A 145 -8.34 -23.16 13.11
N PRO A 146 -9.51 -23.42 13.70
CA PRO A 146 -10.58 -24.15 13.03
C PRO A 146 -11.12 -23.42 11.80
N GLU A 147 -11.35 -24.12 10.69
CA GLU A 147 -11.95 -23.54 9.48
C GLU A 147 -13.29 -22.84 9.75
N LYS A 148 -14.09 -23.36 10.71
CA LYS A 148 -15.35 -22.71 11.13
C LYS A 148 -15.16 -21.29 11.66
N ASP A 149 -14.01 -21.01 12.28
CA ASP A 149 -13.70 -19.69 12.83
C ASP A 149 -13.25 -18.74 11.72
N LEU A 150 -12.51 -19.25 10.73
CA LEU A 150 -12.16 -18.51 9.52
C LEU A 150 -13.40 -18.17 8.68
N ALA A 151 -14.29 -19.14 8.47
CA ALA A 151 -15.57 -18.93 7.79
C ALA A 151 -16.47 -17.93 8.53
N ARG A 152 -16.43 -17.91 9.87
CA ARG A 152 -17.12 -16.90 10.67
C ARG A 152 -16.56 -15.50 10.42
N ILE A 153 -15.24 -15.34 10.36
CA ILE A 153 -14.62 -14.04 10.02
C ILE A 153 -15.06 -13.58 8.63
N GLU A 154 -15.05 -14.45 7.63
CA GLU A 154 -15.51 -14.12 6.28
C GLU A 154 -16.98 -13.68 6.26
N SER A 155 -17.85 -14.40 6.97
CA SER A 155 -19.26 -14.05 7.11
C SER A 155 -19.45 -12.69 7.79
N ASP A 156 -18.70 -12.43 8.88
CA ASP A 156 -18.77 -11.17 9.61
C ASP A 156 -18.29 -9.99 8.73
N VAL A 157 -17.25 -10.18 7.93
CA VAL A 157 -16.75 -9.18 6.97
C VAL A 157 -17.78 -8.92 5.86
N ASN A 158 -18.36 -9.96 5.28
CA ASN A 158 -19.38 -9.81 4.23
C ASN A 158 -20.61 -9.06 4.75
N SER A 159 -21.09 -9.38 5.95
CA SER A 159 -22.22 -8.66 6.55
C SER A 159 -21.92 -7.18 6.78
N ARG A 160 -20.68 -6.84 7.18
CA ARG A 160 -20.26 -5.44 7.32
C ARG A 160 -20.21 -4.70 5.98
N ILE A 161 -19.77 -5.37 4.91
CA ILE A 161 -19.76 -4.80 3.55
C ILE A 161 -21.19 -4.52 3.08
N GLU A 162 -22.10 -5.48 3.27
CA GLU A 162 -23.52 -5.32 2.93
C GLU A 162 -24.14 -4.14 3.67
N GLN A 163 -23.94 -4.04 4.99
CA GLN A 163 -24.43 -2.92 5.80
C GLN A 163 -23.86 -1.57 5.33
N ALA A 164 -22.58 -1.52 4.95
CA ALA A 164 -21.97 -0.29 4.45
C ALA A 164 -22.55 0.12 3.08
N MET A 165 -22.83 -0.86 2.21
CA MET A 165 -23.49 -0.62 0.92
C MET A 165 -24.93 -0.12 1.11
N GLU A 166 -25.71 -0.79 1.95
CA GLU A 166 -27.08 -0.38 2.28
C GLU A 166 -27.12 1.04 2.85
N PHE A 167 -26.21 1.37 3.77
CA PHE A 167 -26.07 2.72 4.30
C PHE A 167 -25.76 3.73 3.20
N ALA A 168 -24.80 3.44 2.31
CA ALA A 168 -24.43 4.34 1.22
C ALA A 168 -25.56 4.54 0.21
N GLU A 169 -26.30 3.48 -0.15
CA GLU A 169 -27.39 3.53 -1.13
C GLU A 169 -28.67 4.18 -0.57
N SER A 170 -28.92 4.03 0.73
CA SER A 170 -30.08 4.64 1.41
C SER A 170 -29.82 6.06 1.91
N SER A 171 -28.57 6.51 1.90
CA SER A 171 -28.21 7.87 2.29
C SER A 171 -28.78 8.89 1.30
N GLU A 172 -29.29 10.00 1.84
CA GLU A 172 -29.76 11.11 1.01
C GLU A 172 -28.61 11.71 0.21
N ALA A 173 -28.89 12.08 -1.04
CA ALA A 173 -27.93 12.83 -1.84
C ALA A 173 -27.63 14.18 -1.17
N PRO A 174 -26.37 14.65 -1.20
CA PRO A 174 -26.03 15.95 -0.64
C PRO A 174 -26.82 17.06 -1.34
N ALA A 175 -27.28 18.03 -0.57
CA ALA A 175 -27.97 19.19 -1.11
C ALA A 175 -27.04 19.99 -2.04
N HIS A 176 -27.59 20.65 -3.07
CA HIS A 176 -26.79 21.48 -3.99
C HIS A 176 -26.00 22.59 -3.29
N SER A 177 -26.45 23.05 -2.11
CA SER A 177 -25.74 24.04 -1.30
C SER A 177 -24.39 23.54 -0.79
N GLU A 178 -24.21 22.23 -0.63
CA GLU A 178 -22.94 21.63 -0.17
C GLU A 178 -21.78 21.92 -1.14
N LEU A 179 -22.06 22.22 -2.41
CA LEU A 179 -21.05 22.61 -3.39
C LEU A 179 -20.25 23.85 -2.97
N TYR A 180 -20.84 24.71 -2.13
CA TYR A 180 -20.23 25.98 -1.70
C TYR A 180 -19.61 25.91 -0.30
N ASN A 181 -19.74 24.77 0.39
CA ASN A 181 -19.12 24.54 1.68
C ASN A 181 -17.66 24.07 1.51
N ASP A 182 -16.87 24.16 2.59
CA ASP A 182 -15.46 23.71 2.66
C ASP A 182 -14.47 24.37 1.67
N ILE A 183 -14.88 25.43 0.97
CA ILE A 183 -13.99 26.24 0.12
C ILE A 183 -13.07 27.13 0.97
N TYR A 184 -13.63 27.71 2.03
CA TYR A 184 -12.91 28.51 3.03
C TYR A 184 -13.40 28.12 4.42
N ALA A 185 -12.56 28.32 5.43
CA ALA A 185 -13.02 28.33 6.82
C ALA A 185 -14.04 29.45 7.05
N PRO A 186 -14.95 29.32 8.04
CA PRO A 186 -15.99 30.32 8.33
C PRO A 186 -15.47 31.74 8.55
#